data_AF-A0A437LKN7-F1
#
_entry.id   AF-A0A437LKN7-F1
#
_cell.length_a   1.000
_cell.length_b   1.000
_cell.length_c   1.000
_cell.angle_alpha   90.00
_cell.angle_beta   90.00
_cell.angle_gamma   90.00
#
_symmetry.space_group_name_H-M   'P 1'
#
loop_
_entity.id
_entity.type
_entity.pdbx_description
1 polymer ?
#
loop_
_entity_poly.entity_id
_entity_poly.type
_entity_poly.pdbx_seq_one_letter_code
_entity_poly.pdbx_strand_id
1 'polypeptide(L)'
;MPLPPWLAQLANGVALQSAGYLLALGFTCWFKPAWARRFLLAHASTPGRHALELGLRFVVGLAWLGHAPHTALPGAAMVLGLVLVLTTLGLVLMPWRWHRTMAARSVPRVLGHLGWIGLAAVLGGVALAALAWRYA
;
A
#
# COMPACT_ATOMS: atom_id res chain seq x y z
N MET A 1 -10.89 -6.24 -22.14
CA MET A 1 -10.34 -5.28 -23.11
C MET A 1 -8.93 -4.94 -22.67
N PRO A 2 -7.90 -5.08 -23.53
CA PRO A 2 -6.54 -4.71 -23.15
C PRO A 2 -6.46 -3.21 -22.84
N LEU A 3 -5.70 -2.82 -21.82
CA LEU A 3 -5.47 -1.41 -21.50
C LEU A 3 -4.69 -0.75 -22.66
N PRO A 4 -4.95 0.52 -22.96
CA PRO A 4 -4.10 1.26 -23.88
C PRO A 4 -2.65 1.32 -23.35
N PRO A 5 -1.63 1.32 -24.22
CA PRO A 5 -0.23 1.12 -23.82
C PRO A 5 0.28 2.10 -22.75
N TRP A 6 -0.15 3.36 -22.80
CA TRP A 6 0.23 4.38 -21.82
C TRP A 6 -0.35 4.11 -20.43
N LEU A 7 -1.55 3.54 -20.32
CA LEU A 7 -2.13 3.13 -19.04
C LEU A 7 -1.38 1.93 -18.45
N ALA A 8 -0.95 1.00 -19.29
CA ALA A 8 -0.16 -0.15 -18.85
C ALA A 8 1.20 0.29 -18.27
N GLN A 9 1.87 1.26 -18.91
CA GLN A 9 3.13 1.84 -18.42
C GLN A 9 2.94 2.59 -17.09
N LEU A 10 1.89 3.40 -16.98
CA LEU A 10 1.55 4.08 -15.72
C LEU A 10 1.28 3.08 -14.60
N ALA A 11 0.50 2.03 -14.87
CA ALA A 11 0.20 0.99 -13.89
C ALA A 11 1.46 0.26 -13.41
N ASN A 12 2.39 -0.04 -14.32
CA ASN A 12 3.69 -0.61 -13.98
C ASN A 12 4.52 0.36 -13.11
N GLY A 13 4.58 1.64 -13.49
CA GLY A 13 5.28 2.66 -12.70
C GLY A 13 4.74 2.79 -11.28
N VAL A 14 3.43 2.72 -11.09
CA VAL A 14 2.78 2.73 -9.77
C VAL A 14 3.07 1.44 -8.99
N ALA A 15 3.09 0.28 -9.65
CA ALA A 15 3.43 -0.99 -9.02
C ALA A 15 4.88 -0.98 -8.48
N LEU A 16 5.84 -0.49 -9.27
CA LEU A 16 7.23 -0.34 -8.86
C LEU A 16 7.41 0.70 -7.73
N GLN A 17 6.70 1.83 -7.78
CA GLN A 17 6.68 2.80 -6.67
C GLN A 17 6.15 2.19 -5.38
N SER A 18 5.14 1.32 -5.47
CA SER A 18 4.60 0.60 -4.31
C SER A 18 5.64 -0.33 -3.69
N ALA A 19 6.41 -1.04 -4.52
CA ALA A 19 7.52 -1.87 -4.07
C ALA A 19 8.61 -1.03 -3.36
N GLY A 20 9.05 0.06 -4.00
CA GLY A 20 10.04 0.98 -3.42
C GLY A 20 9.59 1.60 -2.11
N TYR A 21 8.31 1.99 -2.02
CA TYR A 21 7.70 2.48 -0.78
C TYR A 21 7.78 1.44 0.35
N LEU A 22 7.42 0.19 0.09
CA LEU A 22 7.48 -0.88 1.10
C LEU A 22 8.91 -1.18 1.55
N LEU A 23 9.86 -1.22 0.63
CA LEU A 23 11.28 -1.38 0.97
C LEU A 23 11.77 -0.23 1.86
N ALA A 24 11.50 1.01 1.46
CA ALA A 24 11.88 2.19 2.23
C ALA A 24 11.24 2.21 3.63
N LEU A 25 9.96 1.86 3.74
CA LEU A 25 9.26 1.72 5.01
C LEU A 25 9.93 0.63 5.88
N GLY A 26 10.25 -0.50 5.28
CA GLY A 26 10.89 -1.63 5.94
C GLY A 26 12.23 -1.26 6.59
N PHE A 27 13.12 -0.66 5.79
CA PHE A 27 14.41 -0.16 6.28
C PHE A 27 14.25 0.96 7.32
N THR A 28 13.26 1.85 7.15
CA THR A 28 12.98 2.90 8.14
C THR A 28 12.55 2.30 9.48
N CYS A 29 11.79 1.20 9.48
CA CYS A 29 11.39 0.52 10.73
C CYS A 29 12.59 -0.02 11.51
N TRP A 30 13.64 -0.52 10.84
CA TRP A 30 14.84 -1.04 11.50
C TRP A 30 15.85 0.04 11.87
N PHE A 31 16.15 0.96 10.95
CA PHE A 31 17.23 1.93 11.13
C PHE A 31 16.78 3.25 11.75
N LYS A 32 15.50 3.62 11.61
CA LYS A 32 14.94 4.87 12.12
C LYS A 32 13.55 4.65 12.76
N PRO A 33 13.43 3.80 13.80
CA PRO A 33 12.14 3.39 14.37
C PRO A 33 11.30 4.57 14.91
N ALA A 34 11.94 5.61 15.45
CA ALA A 34 11.24 6.82 15.89
C ALA A 34 10.55 7.55 14.73
N TRP A 35 11.19 7.59 13.55
CA TRP A 35 10.61 8.17 12.34
C TRP A 35 9.48 7.29 11.80
N ALA A 36 9.69 5.97 11.72
CA ALA A 36 8.66 5.02 11.31
C ALA A 36 7.40 5.14 12.18
N ARG A 37 7.58 5.23 13.51
CA ARG A 37 6.48 5.40 14.46
C ARG A 37 5.68 6.68 14.22
N ARG A 38 6.37 7.82 14.02
CA ARG A 38 5.72 9.11 13.73
C ARG A 38 4.97 9.07 12.41
N PHE A 39 5.55 8.46 11.38
CA PHE A 39 4.93 8.30 10.07
C PHE A 39 3.66 7.44 10.14
N LEU A 40 3.73 6.26 10.75
CA LEU A 40 2.61 5.34 10.89
C LEU A 40 1.47 5.93 11.74
N LEU A 41 1.78 6.73 12.77
CA LEU A 41 0.78 7.43 13.58
C LEU A 41 0.18 8.67 12.89
N ALA A 42 0.85 9.23 11.89
CA ALA A 42 0.34 10.40 11.18
C ALA A 42 -0.85 10.05 10.27
N HIS A 43 -1.01 8.78 9.91
CA HIS A 43 -2.14 8.29 9.13
C HIS A 43 -3.44 8.45 9.94
N ALA A 44 -4.51 8.91 9.29
CA ALA A 44 -5.79 9.32 9.90
C ALA A 44 -5.78 10.47 10.92
N SER A 45 -4.65 11.13 11.20
CA SER A 45 -4.58 12.25 12.17
C SER A 45 -5.43 13.46 11.78
N THR A 46 -5.60 13.70 10.48
CA THR A 46 -6.46 14.76 9.93
C THR A 46 -7.36 14.23 8.83
N PRO A 47 -8.52 14.86 8.56
CA PRO A 47 -9.41 14.45 7.47
C PRO A 47 -8.72 14.50 6.10
N GLY A 48 -7.92 15.54 5.83
CA GLY A 48 -7.17 15.69 4.58
C GLY A 48 -6.15 14.58 4.35
N ARG A 49 -5.42 14.17 5.39
CA ARG A 49 -4.49 13.02 5.30
C ARG A 49 -5.22 11.71 5.07
N HIS A 50 -6.38 11.54 5.69
CA HIS A 50 -7.21 10.36 5.46
C HIS A 50 -7.73 10.29 4.03
N ALA A 51 -8.23 11.40 3.48
CA ALA A 51 -8.67 11.46 2.08
C ALA A 51 -7.50 11.18 1.11
N LEU A 52 -6.31 11.74 1.37
CA LEU A 52 -5.11 11.47 0.58
C LEU A 52 -4.71 10.00 0.64
N GLU A 53 -4.69 9.40 1.82
CA GLU A 53 -4.39 7.99 2.02
C GLU A 53 -5.35 7.09 1.24
N LEU A 54 -6.66 7.34 1.33
CA LEU A 54 -7.67 6.60 0.57
C LEU A 54 -7.51 6.80 -0.94
N GLY A 55 -7.25 8.02 -1.40
CA GLY A 55 -7.00 8.31 -2.81
C GLY A 55 -5.79 7.54 -3.36
N LEU A 56 -4.65 7.61 -2.66
CA LEU A 56 -3.44 6.87 -3.03
C LEU A 56 -3.69 5.36 -3.01
N ARG A 57 -4.36 4.84 -1.97
CA ARG A 57 -4.69 3.42 -1.85
C ARG A 57 -5.58 2.94 -2.99
N PHE A 58 -6.56 3.76 -3.40
CA PHE A 58 -7.44 3.46 -4.52
C PHE A 58 -6.67 3.42 -5.85
N VAL A 59 -5.85 4.43 -6.12
CA VAL A 59 -5.02 4.51 -7.34
C VAL A 59 -4.07 3.32 -7.44
N VAL A 60 -3.38 2.98 -6.34
CA VAL A 60 -2.48 1.81 -6.29
C VAL A 60 -3.26 0.52 -6.51
N GLY A 61 -4.44 0.37 -5.88
CA GLY A 61 -5.29 -0.81 -6.08
C GLY A 61 -5.74 -0.99 -7.53
N LEU A 62 -6.21 0.10 -8.17
CA LEU A 62 -6.58 0.08 -9.59
C LEU A 62 -5.38 -0.21 -10.50
N ALA A 63 -4.20 0.34 -10.18
CA ALA A 63 -2.97 0.06 -10.93
C ALA A 63 -2.65 -1.44 -10.88
N TRP A 64 -2.74 -2.08 -9.71
CA TRP A 64 -2.52 -3.52 -9.59
C TRP A 64 -3.57 -4.36 -10.33
N LEU A 65 -4.85 -3.97 -10.31
CA LEU A 65 -5.89 -4.65 -11.08
C LEU A 65 -5.66 -4.55 -12.59
N GLY A 66 -5.30 -3.36 -13.08
CA GLY A 66 -4.99 -3.14 -14.48
C GLY A 66 -3.72 -3.84 -14.94
N HIS A 67 -2.72 -3.91 -14.06
CA HIS A 67 -1.45 -4.59 -14.33
C HIS A 67 -1.52 -6.10 -14.15
N ALA A 68 -2.51 -6.65 -13.43
CA ALA A 68 -2.58 -8.06 -13.07
C ALA A 68 -2.37 -9.05 -14.24
N PRO A 69 -3.01 -8.89 -15.42
CA PRO A 69 -2.83 -9.81 -16.55
C PRO A 69 -1.40 -9.89 -17.09
N HIS A 70 -0.57 -8.91 -16.73
CA HIS A 70 0.78 -8.69 -17.21
C HIS A 70 1.85 -9.12 -16.17
N THR A 71 1.44 -9.58 -14.99
CA THR A 71 2.38 -10.01 -13.94
C THR A 71 2.79 -11.48 -14.07
N ALA A 72 3.83 -11.88 -13.32
CA ALA A 72 4.23 -13.28 -13.21
C ALA A 72 3.14 -14.17 -12.57
N LEU A 73 2.33 -13.60 -11.69
CA LEU A 73 1.24 -14.29 -10.97
C LEU A 73 -0.05 -13.45 -11.03
N PRO A 74 -0.80 -13.51 -12.14
CA PRO A 74 -1.98 -12.65 -12.35
C PRO A 74 -3.02 -12.74 -11.24
N GLY A 75 -3.24 -13.93 -10.69
CA GLY A 75 -4.16 -14.14 -9.56
C GLY A 75 -3.72 -13.38 -8.29
N ALA A 76 -2.43 -13.40 -7.97
CA ALA A 76 -1.91 -12.70 -6.78
C ALA A 76 -2.02 -11.17 -6.94
N ALA A 77 -1.67 -10.65 -8.12
CA ALA A 77 -1.80 -9.22 -8.43
C ALA A 77 -3.27 -8.77 -8.41
N MET A 78 -4.20 -9.61 -8.90
CA MET A 78 -5.62 -9.34 -8.86
C MET A 78 -6.16 -9.30 -7.43
N VAL A 79 -5.78 -10.28 -6.59
CA VAL A 79 -6.17 -10.31 -5.17
C VAL A 79 -5.64 -9.09 -4.44
N LEU A 80 -4.38 -8.72 -4.66
CA LEU A 80 -3.77 -7.52 -4.05
C LEU A 80 -4.55 -6.25 -4.43
N GLY A 81 -4.83 -6.06 -5.73
CA GLY A 81 -5.59 -4.92 -6.23
C GLY A 81 -7.01 -4.88 -5.65
N LEU A 82 -7.71 -6.03 -5.62
CA LEU A 82 -9.05 -6.15 -5.06
C LEU A 82 -9.07 -5.80 -3.57
N VAL A 83 -8.14 -6.35 -2.79
CA VAL A 83 -8.04 -6.05 -1.35
C VAL A 83 -7.87 -4.55 -1.15
N LEU A 84 -6.98 -3.88 -1.90
CA LEU A 84 -6.79 -2.43 -1.78
C LEU A 84 -8.04 -1.63 -2.16
N VAL A 85 -8.70 -1.96 -3.27
CA VAL A 85 -9.90 -1.26 -3.73
C VAL A 85 -11.06 -1.46 -2.75
N LEU A 86 -11.39 -2.72 -2.41
CA LEU A 86 -12.54 -3.04 -1.57
C LEU A 86 -12.38 -2.50 -0.15
N THR A 87 -11.19 -2.60 0.43
CA THR A 87 -10.92 -2.01 1.75
C THR A 87 -10.98 -0.48 1.72
N THR A 88 -10.50 0.16 0.64
CA THR A 88 -10.64 1.61 0.47
C THR A 88 -12.10 2.02 0.42
N LEU A 89 -12.93 1.32 -0.36
CA LEU A 89 -14.37 1.61 -0.45
C LEU A 89 -15.04 1.44 0.91
N GLY A 90 -14.74 0.38 1.65
CA GLY A 90 -15.23 0.21 3.02
C GLY A 90 -14.82 1.35 3.96
N LEU A 91 -13.58 1.84 3.85
CA LEU A 91 -13.10 2.98 4.63
C LEU A 91 -13.71 4.32 4.20
N VAL A 92 -14.02 4.52 2.91
CA VAL A 92 -14.73 5.71 2.41
C VAL A 92 -16.14 5.78 2.99
N LEU A 93 -16.83 4.63 3.11
CA LEU A 93 -18.16 4.55 3.71
C LEU A 93 -18.13 4.73 5.24
N MET A 94 -16.97 4.50 5.88
CA MET A 94 -16.82 4.65 7.31
C MET A 94 -16.53 6.11 7.70
N PRO A 95 -17.24 6.70 8.67
CA PRO A 95 -16.94 8.04 9.14
C PRO A 95 -15.48 8.15 9.61
N TRP A 96 -14.76 9.18 9.16
CA TRP A 96 -13.35 9.40 9.52
C TRP A 96 -13.09 9.34 11.03
N ARG A 97 -14.04 9.82 11.85
CA ARG A 97 -13.93 9.78 13.32
C ARG A 97 -13.81 8.35 13.86
N TRP A 98 -14.50 7.39 13.24
CA TRP A 98 -14.44 5.98 13.61
C TRP A 98 -13.11 5.37 13.21
N HIS A 99 -12.65 5.64 11.98
CA HIS A 99 -11.32 5.22 11.52
C HIS A 99 -10.21 5.74 12.43
N ARG A 100 -10.28 7.02 12.80
CA ARG A 100 -9.33 7.65 13.73
C ARG A 100 -9.32 6.97 15.10
N THR A 101 -10.49 6.67 15.67
CA THR A 101 -10.59 5.97 16.96
C THR A 101 -10.07 4.54 16.88
N MET A 102 -10.34 3.82 15.79
CA MET A 102 -9.79 2.48 15.57
C MET A 102 -8.27 2.53 15.43
N ALA A 103 -7.73 3.43 14.61
CA ALA A 103 -6.30 3.61 14.43
C ALA A 103 -5.60 3.95 15.76
N ALA A 104 -6.18 4.86 16.56
CA ALA A 104 -5.65 5.21 17.87
C ALA A 104 -5.58 4.03 18.86
N ARG A 105 -6.43 3.00 18.70
CA ARG A 105 -6.43 1.80 19.54
C ARG A 105 -5.51 0.71 19.01
N SER A 106 -5.51 0.50 17.69
CA SER A 106 -4.80 -0.63 17.06
C SER A 106 -3.35 -0.32 16.74
N VAL A 107 -3.05 0.89 16.25
CA VAL A 107 -1.71 1.27 15.79
C VAL A 107 -0.67 1.20 16.92
N PRO A 108 -0.92 1.70 18.15
CA PRO A 108 0.05 1.57 19.24
C PRO A 108 0.45 0.13 19.58
N ARG A 109 -0.49 -0.83 19.48
CA ARG A 109 -0.21 -2.26 19.73
C ARG A 109 0.71 -2.85 18.66
N VAL A 110 0.43 -2.52 17.40
CA VAL A 110 1.20 -2.98 16.24
C VAL A 110 2.59 -2.36 16.25
N LEU A 111 2.72 -1.09 16.66
CA LEU A 111 4.02 -0.39 16.78
C LEU A 111 4.98 -1.00 17.81
N GLY A 112 4.50 -1.82 18.75
CA GLY A 112 5.39 -2.63 19.59
C GLY A 112 6.21 -3.68 18.82
N HIS A 113 5.81 -3.95 17.57
CA HIS A 113 6.35 -5.00 16.71
C HIS A 113 6.99 -4.41 15.43
N LEU A 114 7.59 -3.21 15.52
CA LEU A 114 8.20 -2.52 14.38
C LEU A 114 9.20 -3.39 13.59
N GLY A 115 9.94 -4.28 14.27
CA GLY A 115 10.85 -5.21 13.59
C GLY A 115 10.12 -6.15 12.62
N TRP A 116 8.97 -6.70 13.03
CA TRP A 116 8.13 -7.57 12.20
C TRP A 116 7.43 -6.80 11.08
N ILE A 117 7.00 -5.56 11.34
CA ILE A 117 6.47 -4.67 10.30
C ILE A 117 7.57 -4.40 9.26
N GLY A 118 8.79 -4.14 9.72
CA GLY A 118 9.96 -3.93 8.87
C GLY A 118 10.21 -5.12 7.95
N LEU A 119 10.26 -6.32 8.53
CA LEU A 119 10.44 -7.56 7.78
C LEU A 119 9.31 -7.78 6.76
N ALA A 120 8.05 -7.67 7.19
CA ALA A 120 6.90 -7.84 6.31
C ALA A 120 6.89 -6.82 5.17
N ALA A 121 7.28 -5.57 5.43
CA ALA A 121 7.39 -4.53 4.42
C ALA A 121 8.52 -4.82 3.42
N VAL A 122 9.70 -5.25 3.88
CA VAL A 122 10.79 -5.64 2.96
C VAL A 122 10.38 -6.83 2.09
N LEU A 123 9.84 -7.90 2.69
CA LEU A 123 9.39 -9.08 1.94
C LEU A 123 8.28 -8.73 0.95
N GLY A 124 7.32 -7.92 1.37
CA GLY A 124 6.27 -7.40 0.51
C GLY A 124 6.84 -6.57 -0.64
N GLY A 125 7.79 -5.67 -0.37
CA GLY A 125 8.44 -4.85 -1.38
C GLY A 125 9.20 -5.68 -2.43
N VAL A 126 9.97 -6.68 -2.00
CA VAL A 126 10.66 -7.62 -2.90
C VAL A 126 9.65 -8.40 -3.75
N ALA A 127 8.58 -8.91 -3.13
CA ALA A 127 7.53 -9.64 -3.85
C ALA A 127 6.83 -8.76 -4.90
N LEU A 128 6.49 -7.51 -4.56
CA LEU A 128 5.88 -6.58 -5.50
C LEU A 128 6.83 -6.22 -6.65
N ALA A 129 8.12 -5.99 -6.36
CA ALA A 129 9.12 -5.75 -7.39
C ALA A 129 9.22 -6.94 -8.35
N ALA A 130 9.29 -8.17 -7.84
CA ALA A 130 9.35 -9.38 -8.64
C ALA A 130 8.08 -9.56 -9.51
N LEU A 131 6.90 -9.21 -9.00
CA LEU A 131 5.65 -9.26 -9.76
C LEU A 131 5.59 -8.23 -10.89
N ALA A 132 6.11 -7.02 -10.66
CA ALA A 132 6.09 -5.90 -11.60
C ALA A 132 7.23 -5.96 -12.65
N TRP A 133 8.34 -6.65 -12.33
CA TRP A 133 9.55 -6.67 -13.17
C TRP A 133 9.36 -7.18 -14.60
N ARG A 134 8.30 -7.96 -14.88
CA ARG A 134 8.11 -8.65 -16.18
C ARG A 134 7.86 -7.73 -17.39
N TYR A 135 7.75 -6.42 -17.18
CA TYR A 135 7.54 -5.39 -18.22
C TYR A 135 8.56 -4.24 -18.18
N ALA A 136 9.64 -4.36 -17.40
CA ALA A 136 10.83 -3.49 -17.49
C ALA A 136 11.84 -4.10 -18.47
#